data_AF-A0A2G6CD40-F1
#
_entry.id   AF-A0A2G6CD40-F1
#
_cell.length_a   1.000
_cell.length_b   1.000
_cell.length_c   1.000
_cell.angle_alpha   90.00
_cell.angle_beta   90.00
_cell.angle_gamma   90.00
#
_symmetry.space_group_name_H-M   'P 1'
#
loop_
_entity.id
_entity.type
_entity.pdbx_description
1 polymer ?
#
loop_
_entity_poly.entity_id
_entity_poly.type
_entity_poly.pdbx_seq_one_letter_code
_entity_poly.pdbx_strand_id
1 'polypeptide(L)'
;AGTITKRHSATRLQFARFGGACPLWNVHQAFETPGRFLRQMAQTPDGMRYFCLARDVSKSGGAFSAPVRRYAIGLGCEIRHAGALVYADDLDISNAAAFEPIGISCRICERVDCHQRSVPPLERKLRVNPDARGVLPYEIAQ
;
A
#
# COMPACT_ATOMS: atom_id res chain seq x y z
N ALA A 1 -10.10 8.26 3.21
CA ALA A 1 -10.94 7.78 2.08
C ALA A 1 -10.16 6.93 1.06
N GLY A 2 -8.85 7.10 0.88
CA GLY A 2 -8.06 6.20 0.01
C GLY A 2 -8.30 6.38 -1.49
N THR A 3 -9.05 7.40 -1.91
CA THR A 3 -9.31 7.71 -3.33
C THR A 3 -8.02 8.19 -4.01
N ILE A 4 -7.57 7.45 -5.02
CA ILE A 4 -6.41 7.82 -5.83
C ILE A 4 -6.88 8.69 -7.01
N THR A 5 -6.51 9.96 -6.98
CA THR A 5 -6.93 10.98 -7.96
C THR A 5 -5.99 11.11 -9.15
N LYS A 6 -4.73 10.69 -9.03
CA LYS A 6 -3.72 10.75 -10.10
C LYS A 6 -2.86 9.49 -10.11
N ARG A 7 -2.50 9.03 -11.30
CA ARG A 7 -1.62 7.87 -11.52
C ARG A 7 -0.73 8.14 -12.73
N HIS A 8 0.57 7.98 -12.53
CA HIS A 8 1.57 8.02 -13.58
C HIS A 8 2.50 6.83 -13.33
N SER A 9 2.79 6.04 -14.36
CA SER A 9 3.70 4.91 -14.23
C SER A 9 4.56 4.79 -15.48
N ALA A 10 5.85 4.59 -15.25
CA ALA A 10 6.80 4.11 -16.26
C ALA A 10 7.15 2.62 -16.07
N THR A 11 6.63 1.98 -15.01
CA THR A 11 7.00 0.61 -14.60
C THR A 11 5.78 -0.32 -14.61
N ARG A 12 6.04 -1.61 -14.38
CA ARG A 12 5.01 -2.65 -14.33
C ARG A 12 4.12 -2.60 -13.09
N LEU A 13 4.47 -1.82 -12.07
CA LEU A 13 3.69 -1.74 -10.83
C LEU A 13 2.26 -1.26 -11.15
N GLN A 14 1.30 -2.16 -11.00
CA GLN A 14 -0.10 -1.88 -11.24
C GLN A 14 -0.73 -1.34 -9.97
N PHE A 15 -1.14 -0.07 -10.00
CA PHE A 15 -1.97 0.50 -8.94
C PHE A 15 -3.42 0.08 -9.13
N ALA A 16 -4.16 -0.16 -8.04
CA ALA A 16 -5.59 -0.41 -8.13
C ALA A 16 -6.28 0.71 -8.92
N ARG A 17 -6.86 0.38 -10.08
CA ARG A 17 -7.49 1.34 -11.00
C ARG A 17 -8.77 1.93 -10.40
N PHE A 18 -9.50 1.13 -9.63
CA PHE A 18 -10.68 1.52 -8.87
C PHE A 18 -10.45 1.19 -7.38
N GLY A 19 -11.14 1.91 -6.49
CA GLY A 19 -10.83 2.01 -5.06
C GLY A 19 -10.51 0.70 -4.34
N GLY A 20 -9.79 0.81 -3.21
CA GLY A 20 -9.38 -0.33 -2.41
C GLY A 20 -7.95 -0.78 -2.67
N ALA A 21 -7.01 0.17 -2.84
CA ALA A 21 -5.59 -0.13 -2.74
C ALA A 21 -5.27 -0.81 -1.39
N CYS A 22 -4.18 -1.58 -1.34
CA CYS A 22 -3.83 -2.30 -0.13
C CYS A 22 -3.65 -1.33 1.06
N PRO A 23 -4.34 -1.54 2.19
CA PRO A 23 -4.24 -0.65 3.36
C PRO A 23 -2.85 -0.64 3.99
N LEU A 24 -2.05 -1.70 3.77
CA LEU A 24 -0.66 -1.78 4.21
C LEU A 24 0.29 -0.90 3.37
N TRP A 25 -0.17 -0.34 2.24
CA TRP A 25 0.66 0.57 1.47
C TRP A 25 0.85 1.90 2.20
N ASN A 26 2.11 2.31 2.42
CA ASN A 26 2.48 3.44 3.26
C ASN A 26 1.90 4.81 2.84
N VAL A 27 1.41 4.95 1.60
CA VAL A 27 0.72 6.17 1.16
C VAL A 27 -0.51 6.49 2.00
N HIS A 28 -1.17 5.46 2.56
CA HIS A 28 -2.33 5.65 3.42
C HIS A 28 -1.94 6.16 4.81
N GLN A 29 -0.79 5.74 5.34
CA GLN A 29 -0.23 6.20 6.62
C GLN A 29 0.30 7.63 6.57
N ALA A 30 0.58 8.17 5.38
CA ALA A 30 1.12 9.53 5.24
C ALA A 30 0.23 10.61 5.89
N PHE A 31 -1.08 10.39 5.94
CA PHE A 31 -2.02 11.32 6.59
C PHE A 31 -1.91 11.34 8.13
N GLU A 32 -1.36 10.28 8.73
CA GLU A 32 -1.19 10.16 10.19
C GLU A 32 0.07 10.87 10.67
N THR A 33 1.02 11.13 9.75
CA THR A 33 2.30 11.80 10.07
C THR A 33 2.56 12.99 9.14
N PRO A 34 1.80 14.09 9.28
CA PRO A 34 1.93 15.24 8.39
C PRO A 34 3.35 15.81 8.35
N GLY A 35 3.81 16.19 7.18
CA GLY A 35 5.12 16.75 6.89
C GLY A 35 6.23 15.72 6.76
N ARG A 36 6.04 14.48 7.25
CA ARG A 36 7.07 13.45 7.32
C ARG A 36 7.12 12.60 6.04
N PHE A 37 8.33 12.34 5.56
CA PHE A 37 8.55 11.33 4.53
C PHE A 37 8.50 9.93 5.17
N LEU A 38 7.59 9.10 4.67
CA LEU A 38 7.47 7.69 5.00
C LEU A 38 8.14 6.84 3.92
N ARG A 39 8.80 5.79 4.36
CA ARG A 39 9.56 4.87 3.50
C ARG A 39 9.08 3.46 3.76
N GLN A 40 8.95 2.67 2.71
CA GLN A 40 8.53 1.29 2.80
C GLN A 40 9.28 0.48 1.75
N MET A 41 9.83 -0.66 2.17
CA MET A 41 10.25 -1.72 1.27
C MET A 41 9.06 -2.67 1.14
N ALA A 42 8.51 -2.78 -0.06
CA ALA A 42 7.27 -3.48 -0.31
C ALA A 42 7.50 -4.67 -1.24
N GLN A 43 6.82 -5.79 -0.99
CA GLN A 43 6.78 -6.94 -1.90
C GLN A 43 5.35 -7.22 -2.36
N THR A 44 5.15 -7.22 -3.67
CA THR A 44 3.87 -7.57 -4.30
C THR A 44 3.64 -9.09 -4.32
N PRO A 45 2.40 -9.57 -4.54
CA PRO A 45 2.10 -11.01 -4.52
C PRO A 45 2.86 -11.83 -5.57
N ASP A 46 3.26 -11.20 -6.67
CA ASP A 46 4.10 -11.78 -7.74
C ASP A 46 5.61 -11.86 -7.36
N GLY A 47 5.97 -11.48 -6.13
CA GLY A 47 7.33 -11.53 -5.61
C GLY A 47 8.21 -10.33 -5.97
N MET A 48 7.74 -9.41 -6.82
CA MET A 48 8.49 -8.20 -7.15
C MET A 48 8.66 -7.29 -5.92
N ARG A 49 9.83 -6.66 -5.82
CA ARG A 49 10.22 -5.82 -4.69
C ARG A 49 10.35 -4.36 -5.12
N TYR A 50 9.80 -3.47 -4.31
CA TYR A 50 9.73 -2.04 -4.58
C TYR A 50 10.20 -1.24 -3.37
N PHE A 51 10.82 -0.09 -3.65
CA PHE A 51 10.92 0.99 -2.69
C PHE A 51 9.72 1.94 -2.88
N CYS A 52 9.07 2.31 -1.79
CA CYS A 52 7.91 3.20 -1.77
C CYS A 52 8.16 4.38 -0.82
N LEU A 53 8.05 5.60 -1.35
CA LEU A 53 8.12 6.85 -0.60
C LEU A 53 6.74 7.49 -0.56
N ALA A 54 6.30 7.96 0.60
CA ALA A 54 5.04 8.67 0.74
C ALA A 54 5.17 9.92 1.62
N ARG A 55 4.38 10.95 1.32
CA ARG A 55 4.28 12.18 2.13
C ARG A 55 2.92 12.83 1.97
N ASP A 56 2.38 13.43 3.03
CA ASP A 56 1.20 14.29 2.89
C ASP A 56 1.56 15.62 2.21
N VAL A 57 0.59 16.18 1.50
CA VAL A 57 0.66 17.54 0.97
C VAL A 57 -0.66 18.22 1.28
N SER A 58 -0.59 19.24 2.13
CA SER A 58 -1.71 20.08 2.51
C SER A 58 -1.66 21.40 1.74
N LYS A 59 -2.77 21.77 1.08
CA LYS A 59 -2.94 23.03 0.36
C LYS A 59 -3.95 23.90 1.09
N SER A 60 -3.46 24.97 1.74
CA SER A 60 -4.30 25.92 2.47
C SER A 60 -5.25 26.67 1.55
N GLY A 61 -6.43 27.02 2.06
CA GLY A 61 -7.39 27.90 1.37
C GLY A 61 -7.09 29.40 1.51
N GLY A 62 -6.03 29.78 2.23
CA GLY A 62 -5.60 31.18 2.37
C GLY A 62 -6.34 32.00 3.43
N ALA A 63 -7.29 31.41 4.16
CA ALA A 63 -7.99 32.03 5.29
C ALA A 63 -8.30 31.01 6.38
N PHE A 64 -8.57 31.48 7.60
CA PHE A 64 -8.82 30.62 8.76
C PHE A 64 -9.98 29.63 8.57
N SER A 65 -11.10 30.10 7.99
CA SER A 65 -12.29 29.28 7.73
C SER A 65 -12.28 28.58 6.37
N ALA A 66 -11.24 28.77 5.55
CA ALA A 66 -11.22 28.23 4.21
C ALA A 66 -10.92 26.72 4.24
N PRO A 67 -11.60 25.92 3.40
CA PRO A 67 -11.34 24.48 3.32
C PRO A 67 -9.88 24.16 2.97
N VAL A 68 -9.30 23.18 3.67
CA VAL A 68 -7.95 22.69 3.40
C VAL A 68 -8.03 21.42 2.57
N ARG A 69 -7.32 21.41 1.43
CA ARG A 69 -7.21 20.21 0.58
C ARG A 69 -6.00 19.42 1.00
N ARG A 70 -6.21 18.16 1.41
CA ARG A 70 -5.14 17.25 1.82
C ARG A 70 -4.99 16.11 0.82
N TYR A 71 -3.76 15.85 0.44
CA TYR A 71 -3.37 14.77 -0.46
C TYR A 71 -2.25 13.97 0.18
N ALA A 72 -2.05 12.74 -0.28
CA ALA A 72 -0.82 11.99 -0.05
C ALA A 72 -0.21 11.71 -1.43
N ILE A 73 1.08 11.98 -1.56
CA ILE A 73 1.84 11.67 -2.78
C ILE A 73 2.68 10.43 -2.47
N GLY A 74 2.47 9.39 -3.27
CA GLY A 74 3.28 8.19 -3.28
C GLY A 74 4.17 8.16 -4.52
N LEU A 75 5.44 7.82 -4.34
CA LEU A 75 6.41 7.51 -5.39
C LEU A 75 6.98 6.13 -5.14
N GLY A 76 7.31 5.40 -6.20
CA GLY A 76 7.96 4.11 -6.03
C GLY A 76 8.68 3.65 -7.28
N CYS A 77 9.65 2.77 -7.07
CA CYS A 77 10.44 2.14 -8.13
C CYS A 77 10.78 0.71 -7.72
N GLU A 78 11.15 -0.12 -8.69
CA GLU A 78 11.73 -1.43 -8.41
C GLU A 78 12.98 -1.26 -7.53
N ILE A 79 13.19 -2.21 -6.61
CA ILE A 79 14.25 -2.11 -5.60
C ILE A 79 15.65 -1.99 -6.20
N ARG A 80 15.88 -2.51 -7.41
CA ARG A 80 17.15 -2.37 -8.15
C ARG A 80 17.56 -0.92 -8.41
N HIS A 81 16.60 0.02 -8.39
CA HIS A 81 16.85 1.44 -8.57
C HIS A 81 16.98 2.21 -7.25
N ALA A 82 16.80 1.56 -6.10
CA ALA A 82 16.82 2.23 -4.80
C ALA A 82 18.16 2.88 -4.48
N GLY A 83 19.28 2.32 -4.95
CA GLY A 83 20.62 2.91 -4.75
C GLY A 83 20.83 4.28 -5.43
N ALA A 84 19.90 4.74 -6.26
CA ALA A 84 19.91 6.09 -6.84
C ALA A 84 19.04 7.09 -6.05
N LEU A 85 18.48 6.68 -4.90
CA LEU A 85 17.56 7.48 -4.10
C LEU A 85 18.15 7.74 -2.71
N VAL A 86 18.40 9.01 -2.38
CA VAL A 86 18.86 9.43 -1.04
C VAL A 86 17.98 8.90 0.10
N TYR A 87 16.68 8.68 -0.17
CA TYR A 87 15.74 8.16 0.81
C TYR A 87 15.95 6.67 1.14
N ALA A 88 16.79 5.96 0.38
CA ALA A 88 17.08 4.55 0.56
C ALA A 88 18.52 4.28 1.04
N ASP A 89 19.34 5.30 1.26
CA ASP A 89 20.77 5.19 1.56
C ASP A 89 21.09 4.32 2.82
N ASP A 90 20.21 4.36 3.82
CA ASP A 90 20.34 3.64 5.09
C ASP A 90 19.53 2.34 5.14
N LEU A 91 18.91 1.93 4.03
CA LEU A 91 18.06 0.73 3.99
C LEU A 91 18.87 -0.49 3.57
N ASP A 92 18.80 -1.55 4.38
CA ASP A 92 19.31 -2.87 3.99
C ASP A 92 18.35 -3.53 2.99
N ILE A 93 18.58 -3.26 1.71
CA ILE A 93 17.81 -3.83 0.60
C ILE A 93 18.09 -5.32 0.36
N SER A 94 19.12 -5.89 1.01
CA SER A 94 19.48 -7.31 0.90
C SER A 94 18.65 -8.18 1.85
N ASN A 95 18.19 -7.61 2.96
CA ASN A 95 17.34 -8.28 3.93
C ASN A 95 15.92 -8.51 3.39
N ALA A 96 15.67 -9.73 2.91
CA ALA A 96 14.37 -10.14 2.40
C ALA A 96 13.22 -9.98 3.42
N ALA A 97 13.49 -10.11 4.72
CA ALA A 97 12.48 -9.98 5.77
C ALA A 97 12.06 -8.53 6.03
N ALA A 98 12.84 -7.55 5.57
CA ALA A 98 12.51 -6.14 5.69
C ALA A 98 11.45 -5.67 4.67
N PHE A 99 11.09 -6.51 3.69
CA PHE A 99 10.06 -6.22 2.71
C PHE A 99 8.68 -6.60 3.22
N GLU A 100 7.82 -5.60 3.40
CA GLU A 100 6.45 -5.81 3.84
C GLU A 100 5.61 -6.44 2.72
N PRO A 101 4.90 -7.55 2.98
CA PRO A 101 4.06 -8.21 1.99
C PRO A 101 2.78 -7.41 1.76
N ILE A 102 2.75 -6.61 0.69
CA ILE A 102 1.57 -5.85 0.28
C ILE A 102 0.84 -6.53 -0.88
N GLY A 103 -0.36 -6.04 -1.17
CA GLY A 103 -1.14 -6.41 -2.36
C GLY A 103 -1.43 -5.19 -3.23
N ILE A 104 -2.07 -5.42 -4.39
CA ILE A 104 -2.59 -4.33 -5.23
C ILE A 104 -3.93 -3.84 -4.67
N SER A 105 -4.85 -4.78 -4.39
CA SER A 105 -6.15 -4.53 -3.78
C SER A 105 -6.65 -5.81 -3.13
N CYS A 106 -7.36 -5.72 -1.99
CA CYS A 106 -7.90 -6.90 -1.31
C CYS A 106 -8.77 -7.78 -2.24
N ARG A 107 -9.49 -7.17 -3.20
CA ARG A 107 -10.38 -7.89 -4.12
C ARG A 107 -9.67 -8.82 -5.11
N ILE A 108 -8.39 -8.58 -5.38
CA ILE A 108 -7.57 -9.35 -6.34
C ILE A 108 -6.26 -9.85 -5.71
N CYS A 109 -6.06 -9.63 -4.41
CA CYS A 109 -4.85 -10.05 -3.72
C CYS A 109 -4.96 -11.54 -3.37
N GLU A 110 -3.99 -12.33 -3.82
CA GLU A 110 -3.94 -13.78 -3.64
C GLU A 110 -3.38 -14.23 -2.28
N ARG A 111 -2.82 -13.31 -1.48
CA ARG A 111 -2.22 -13.64 -0.17
C ARG A 111 -3.28 -14.18 0.80
N VAL A 112 -3.15 -15.44 1.22
CA VAL A 112 -4.14 -16.11 2.10
C VAL A 112 -4.02 -15.67 3.56
N ASP A 113 -2.80 -15.34 4.01
CA ASP A 113 -2.50 -14.89 5.37
C ASP A 113 -2.25 -13.37 5.38
N CYS A 114 -3.32 -12.59 5.31
CA CYS A 114 -3.25 -11.13 5.39
C CYS A 114 -4.13 -10.64 6.54
N HIS A 115 -3.50 -10.25 7.65
CA HIS A 115 -4.16 -9.76 8.85
C HIS A 115 -4.99 -8.49 8.63
N GLN A 116 -4.63 -7.68 7.63
CA GLN A 116 -5.31 -6.41 7.32
C GLN A 116 -6.31 -6.53 6.15
N ARG A 117 -6.67 -7.74 5.73
CA ARG A 117 -7.59 -7.93 4.59
C ARG A 117 -8.98 -7.39 4.93
N SER A 118 -9.42 -6.37 4.19
CA SER A 118 -10.70 -5.69 4.45
C SER A 118 -11.89 -6.31 3.71
N VAL A 119 -11.67 -6.94 2.56
CA VAL A 119 -12.72 -7.56 1.74
C VAL A 119 -12.25 -8.88 1.12
N PRO A 120 -13.17 -9.83 0.90
CA PRO A 120 -12.83 -11.09 0.26
C PRO A 120 -12.36 -10.88 -1.20
N PRO A 121 -11.44 -11.71 -1.69
CA PRO A 121 -11.08 -11.75 -3.11
C PRO A 121 -12.25 -12.22 -3.98
N LEU A 122 -12.37 -11.66 -5.19
CA LEU A 122 -13.48 -11.96 -6.11
C LEU A 122 -13.35 -13.34 -6.79
N GLU A 123 -12.12 -13.74 -7.12
CA GLU A 123 -11.84 -14.91 -7.96
C GLU A 123 -11.41 -16.15 -7.14
N ARG A 124 -11.75 -16.20 -5.84
CA ARG A 124 -11.39 -17.33 -4.97
C ARG A 124 -12.59 -17.88 -4.24
N LYS A 125 -12.58 -19.20 -4.03
CA LYS A 125 -13.54 -19.87 -3.16
C LYS A 125 -13.26 -19.48 -1.71
N LEU A 126 -14.32 -19.20 -0.96
CA LEU A 126 -14.25 -18.89 0.45
C LEU A 126 -14.82 -20.06 1.24
N ARG A 127 -14.14 -20.42 2.33
CA ARG A 127 -14.63 -21.37 3.32
C ARG A 127 -14.99 -20.60 4.58
N VAL A 128 -16.24 -20.74 5.03
CA VAL A 128 -16.70 -20.18 6.30
C VAL A 128 -16.91 -21.35 7.24
N ASN A 129 -16.21 -21.36 8.38
CA ASN A 129 -16.42 -22.32 9.44
C ASN A 129 -17.18 -21.62 10.59
N PRO A 130 -18.47 -21.95 10.82
CA PRO A 130 -19.27 -21.33 11.88
C PRO A 130 -18.70 -21.55 13.29
N ASP A 131 -17.92 -22.61 13.50
CA ASP A 131 -17.38 -23.00 14.80
C ASP A 131 -15.96 -22.46 15.06
N ALA A 132 -15.38 -21.72 14.11
CA ALA A 132 -14.04 -21.15 14.24
C ALA A 132 -14.05 -19.63 14.14
N ARG A 133 -13.22 -18.98 14.96
CA ARG A 133 -13.01 -17.53 14.95
C ARG A 133 -11.57 -17.20 14.54
N GLY A 134 -11.41 -16.64 13.34
CA GLY A 134 -10.13 -16.11 12.85
C GLY A 134 -10.07 -14.58 12.91
N VAL A 135 -8.95 -14.01 12.44
CA VAL A 135 -8.82 -12.57 12.15
C VAL A 135 -9.84 -12.16 11.08
N LEU A 136 -10.09 -13.06 10.12
CA LEU A 136 -11.13 -12.94 9.11
C LEU A 136 -12.24 -13.96 9.38
N PRO A 137 -13.51 -13.65 9.04
CA PRO A 137 -14.63 -14.57 9.21
C PRO A 137 -14.69 -15.67 8.13
N TYR A 138 -13.70 -15.73 7.25
CA TYR A 138 -13.59 -16.70 6.17
C TYR A 138 -12.12 -17.05 5.93
N GLU A 139 -11.90 -18.23 5.37
CA GLU A 139 -10.63 -18.67 4.84
C GLU A 139 -10.69 -18.66 3.31
N ILE A 140 -9.57 -18.30 2.67
CA ILE A 140 -9.45 -18.39 1.22
C ILE A 140 -9.05 -19.82 0.89
N ALA A 141 -9.94 -20.56 0.25
CA ALA A 141 -9.66 -21.92 -0.18
C ALA A 141 -8.52 -21.91 -1.21
N GLN A 142 -7.59 -22.85 -1.07
CA GLN A 142 -6.46 -23.00 -1.97
C GLN A 142 -6.92 -23.36 -3.37
#